data_AF-A0A2S7KVX0-F1
#
_entry.id   AF-A0A2S7KVX0-F1
#
_cell.length_a   1.000
_cell.length_b   1.000
_cell.length_c   1.000
_cell.angle_alpha   90.00
_cell.angle_beta   90.00
_cell.angle_gamma   90.00
#
_symmetry.space_group_name_H-M   'P 1'
#
loop_
_entity.id
_entity.type
_entity.pdbx_description
1 polymer ?
#
loop_
_entity_poly.entity_id
_entity_poly.type
_entity_poly.pdbx_seq_one_letter_code
_entity_poly.pdbx_strand_id
1 'polypeptide(L)'
;MKRLKQFNELLNNKNIKITITSASKKLGASIAQHLIQEIGNENVIGIARTPERAQDLGLEIRRGDYNSRKDFDLALQDIDRVL
;
A
#
# COMPACT_ATOMS: atom_id res chain seq x y z
N MET A 1 6.85 -22.38 -6.99
CA MET A 1 8.02 -21.50 -7.22
C MET A 1 7.87 -20.48 -8.34
N LYS A 2 7.23 -20.76 -9.50
CA LYS A 2 7.10 -19.79 -10.61
C LYS A 2 6.41 -18.46 -10.22
N ARG A 3 5.33 -18.52 -9.42
CA ARG A 3 4.55 -17.33 -9.01
C ARG A 3 5.35 -16.33 -8.16
N LEU A 4 6.22 -16.83 -7.27
CA LEU A 4 7.07 -15.98 -6.43
C LEU A 4 8.14 -15.26 -7.26
N LYS A 5 8.73 -15.95 -8.25
CA LYS A 5 9.69 -15.33 -9.17
C LYS A 5 9.05 -14.21 -9.99
N GLN A 6 7.86 -14.44 -10.53
CA GLN A 6 7.12 -13.44 -11.30
C GLN A 6 6.75 -12.21 -10.45
N PHE A 7 6.38 -12.43 -9.17
CA PHE A 7 6.11 -11.33 -8.25
C PHE A 7 7.38 -10.51 -7.96
N ASN A 8 8.51 -11.16 -7.69
CA ASN A 8 9.77 -10.44 -7.44
C ASN A 8 10.25 -9.68 -8.68
N GLU A 9 10.06 -10.22 -9.87
CA GLU A 9 10.36 -9.52 -11.13
C GLU A 9 9.50 -8.27 -11.31
N LEU A 10 8.22 -8.33 -10.92
CA LEU A 10 7.33 -7.17 -10.90
C LEU A 10 7.77 -6.12 -9.88
N LEU A 11 8.17 -6.53 -8.67
CA LEU A 11 8.67 -5.60 -7.65
C LEU A 11 9.94 -4.87 -8.09
N ASN A 12 10.80 -5.52 -8.87
CA ASN A 12 12.01 -4.88 -9.40
C ASN A 12 11.73 -3.79 -10.46
N ASN A 13 10.49 -3.66 -10.93
CA ASN A 13 10.09 -2.58 -11.82
C ASN A 13 9.76 -1.32 -10.99
N LYS A 14 10.69 -0.36 -10.96
CA LYS A 14 10.63 0.89 -10.15
C LYS A 14 9.44 1.82 -10.43
N ASN A 15 8.52 1.45 -11.31
CA ASN A 15 7.34 2.24 -11.67
C ASN A 15 6.02 1.65 -11.14
N ILE A 16 6.04 0.63 -10.28
CA ILE A 16 4.82 0.02 -9.73
C ILE A 16 4.39 0.72 -8.43
N LYS A 17 3.12 1.15 -8.34
CA LYS A 17 2.50 1.64 -7.11
C LYS A 17 1.60 0.60 -6.47
N ILE A 18 1.94 0.18 -5.25
CA ILE A 18 1.21 -0.82 -4.48
C ILE A 18 0.52 -0.14 -3.30
N THR A 19 -0.77 -0.40 -3.12
CA THR A 19 -1.48 0.02 -1.91
C THR A 19 -1.75 -1.13 -0.94
N ILE A 20 -1.68 -0.84 0.36
CA ILE A 20 -2.09 -1.73 1.43
C ILE A 20 -3.37 -1.18 2.05
N THR A 21 -4.44 -1.94 1.94
CA THR A 21 -5.67 -1.62 2.66
C THR A 21 -5.52 -1.94 4.16
N SER A 22 -6.18 -1.17 5.03
CA SER A 22 -6.05 -1.32 6.48
C SER A 22 -4.61 -1.16 7.01
N ALA A 23 -3.83 -0.24 6.44
CA ALA A 23 -2.41 -0.01 6.77
C ALA A 23 -2.16 0.26 8.27
N SER A 24 -3.14 0.82 8.98
CA SER A 24 -3.05 1.10 10.43
C SER A 24 -3.22 -0.14 11.33
N LYS A 25 -3.27 -1.37 10.78
CA LYS A 25 -3.46 -2.62 11.52
C LYS A 25 -2.19 -3.47 11.44
N LYS A 26 -1.99 -4.39 12.39
CA LYS A 26 -0.76 -5.20 12.52
C LYS A 26 -0.31 -5.85 11.22
N LEU A 27 -1.23 -6.51 10.51
CA LEU A 27 -0.92 -7.16 9.23
C LEU A 27 -0.57 -6.13 8.15
N GLY A 28 -1.40 -5.11 7.96
CA GLY A 28 -1.16 -4.06 6.97
C GLY A 28 0.16 -3.31 7.20
N ALA A 29 0.46 -2.97 8.45
CA ALA A 29 1.72 -2.35 8.84
C ALA A 29 2.93 -3.26 8.54
N SER A 30 2.84 -4.56 8.84
CA SER A 30 3.92 -5.51 8.53
C SER A 30 4.15 -5.67 7.02
N ILE A 31 3.08 -5.68 6.23
CA ILE A 31 3.18 -5.73 4.76
C ILE A 31 3.82 -4.44 4.24
N ALA A 32 3.38 -3.28 4.72
CA ALA A 32 3.92 -1.98 4.32
C ALA A 32 5.42 -1.88 4.63
N GLN A 33 5.84 -2.27 5.83
CA GLN A 33 7.26 -2.28 6.23
C GLN A 33 8.11 -3.17 5.31
N HIS A 34 7.60 -4.34 4.94
CA HIS A 34 8.31 -5.23 4.03
C HIS A 34 8.39 -4.63 2.62
N LEU A 35 7.29 -4.09 2.08
CA LEU A 35 7.30 -3.47 0.76
C LEU A 35 8.20 -2.23 0.70
N ILE A 36 8.25 -1.42 1.75
CA ILE A 36 9.20 -0.28 1.81
C ILE A 36 10.64 -0.76 1.63
N GLN A 37 11.01 -1.89 2.24
CA GLN A 37 12.36 -2.46 2.11
C GLN A 37 12.65 -2.98 0.69
N GLU A 38 11.64 -3.52 0.01
CA GLU A 38 11.80 -4.12 -1.32
C GLU A 38 11.74 -3.09 -2.46
N ILE A 39 10.82 -2.13 -2.39
CA ILE A 39 10.49 -1.23 -3.51
C ILE A 39 10.55 0.26 -3.18
N GLY A 40 10.91 0.64 -1.95
CA GLY A 40 10.97 2.05 -1.53
C GLY A 40 9.61 2.60 -1.10
N ASN A 41 9.61 3.60 -0.22
CA ASN A 41 8.37 4.17 0.34
C ASN A 41 7.60 5.03 -0.67
N GLU A 42 8.27 5.56 -1.70
CA GLU A 42 7.66 6.33 -2.79
C GLU A 42 6.70 5.50 -3.66
N ASN A 43 6.86 4.18 -3.65
CA ASN A 43 6.09 3.21 -4.42
C ASN A 43 4.98 2.52 -3.59
N VAL A 44 4.85 2.88 -2.31
CA VAL A 44 3.91 2.26 -1.37
C VAL A 44 2.94 3.29 -0.82
N ILE A 45 1.64 3.02 -0.93
CA ILE A 45 0.57 3.87 -0.40
C ILE A 45 -0.24 3.10 0.64
N GLY A 46 -0.44 3.66 1.83
CA GLY A 46 -1.28 3.07 2.84
C GLY A 46 -2.70 3.62 2.77
N ILE A 47 -3.71 2.77 2.97
CA ILE A 47 -5.09 3.22 3.13
C ILE A 47 -5.56 2.90 4.54
N ALA A 48 -6.05 3.93 5.24
CA ALA A 48 -6.61 3.81 6.57
C ALA A 48 -7.87 4.67 6.72
N ARG A 49 -8.83 4.17 7.52
CA ARG A 49 -10.02 4.97 7.87
C ARG A 49 -9.68 6.23 8.67
N THR A 50 -8.60 6.16 9.45
CA THR A 50 -8.05 7.26 10.25
C THR A 50 -6.56 7.36 9.92
N PRO A 51 -6.17 8.16 8.91
CA PRO A 51 -4.79 8.26 8.42
C PRO A 51 -3.74 8.49 9.51
N GLU A 52 -4.12 9.25 10.54
CA GLU A 52 -3.28 9.61 11.69
C GLU A 52 -2.76 8.38 12.45
N ARG A 53 -3.48 7.26 12.40
CA ARG A 53 -3.08 5.99 13.05
C ARG A 53 -1.99 5.22 12.30
N ALA A 54 -1.57 5.68 11.13
CA ALA A 54 -0.57 5.02 10.30
C ALA A 54 0.58 5.95 9.88
N GLN A 55 0.65 7.17 10.41
CA GLN A 55 1.69 8.15 10.06
C GLN A 55 3.10 7.65 10.39
N ASP A 56 3.25 6.86 11.46
CA ASP A 56 4.53 6.27 11.87
C ASP A 56 5.13 5.29 10.84
N LEU A 57 4.39 4.91 9.78
CA LEU A 57 4.90 4.05 8.72
C LEU A 57 5.83 4.77 7.73
N GLY A 58 5.90 6.11 7.75
CA GLY A 58 6.81 6.88 6.89
C GLY A 58 6.49 6.82 5.40
N LEU A 59 5.23 6.58 5.05
CA LEU A 59 4.71 6.49 3.67
C LEU A 59 3.45 7.36 3.50
N GLU A 60 3.01 7.59 2.27
CA GLU A 60 1.78 8.33 1.99
C GLU A 60 0.54 7.56 2.49
N ILE A 61 -0.22 8.15 3.42
CA ILE A 61 -1.47 7.54 3.91
C ILE A 61 -2.68 8.28 3.36
N ARG A 62 -3.51 7.55 2.61
CA ARG A 62 -4.79 8.03 2.09
C ARG A 62 -5.94 7.56 2.96
N ARG A 63 -6.98 8.40 3.05
CA ARG A 63 -8.21 8.04 3.74
C ARG A 63 -9.00 7.02 2.92
N GLY A 64 -9.44 5.95 3.56
CA GLY A 64 -10.36 4.97 2.99
C GLY A 64 -11.28 4.38 4.05
N ASP A 65 -12.55 4.80 4.05
CA ASP A 65 -13.62 4.12 4.79
C ASP A 65 -14.37 3.17 3.85
N TYR A 66 -14.45 1.88 4.19
CA TYR A 66 -15.18 0.89 3.38
C TYR A 66 -16.68 1.20 3.25
N ASN A 67 -17.23 2.04 4.13
CA ASN A 67 -18.60 2.54 4.03
C ASN A 67 -18.74 3.76 3.10
N SER A 68 -17.63 4.30 2.58
CA SER A 68 -17.60 5.44 1.66
C SER A 68 -16.91 5.05 0.36
N ARG A 69 -17.71 4.81 -0.69
CA ARG A 69 -17.17 4.54 -2.03
C ARG A 69 -16.29 5.68 -2.54
N LYS A 70 -16.68 6.93 -2.25
CA LYS A 70 -15.96 8.14 -2.63
C LYS A 70 -14.56 8.21 -2.04
N ASP A 71 -14.36 7.70 -0.82
CA ASP A 71 -13.03 7.66 -0.21
C ASP A 71 -12.10 6.77 -1.05
N PHE A 72 -12.59 5.63 -1.54
CA PHE A 72 -11.81 4.72 -2.37
C PHE A 72 -11.62 5.19 -3.82
N ASP A 73 -12.57 5.95 -4.38
CA ASP A 73 -12.40 6.58 -5.70
C ASP A 73 -11.19 7.53 -5.72
N LEU A 74 -10.88 8.17 -4.59
CA LEU A 74 -9.69 9.00 -4.40
C LEU A 74 -8.47 8.18 -3.97
N ALA A 75 -8.65 7.27 -3.01
CA ALA A 75 -7.53 6.52 -2.43
C ALA A 75 -6.81 5.63 -3.46
N LEU A 76 -7.55 5.10 -4.44
CA LEU A 76 -7.03 4.17 -5.45
C LEU A 76 -6.50 4.83 -6.72
N GLN A 77 -6.42 6.17 -6.78
CA GLN A 77 -5.83 6.86 -7.91
C GLN A 77 -4.35 6.51 -8.08
N ASP A 78 -3.93 6.24 -9.32
CA ASP A 78 -2.56 5.88 -9.68
C ASP A 78 -2.01 4.65 -8.91
N ILE A 79 -2.88 3.70 -8.57
CA ILE A 79 -2.50 2.43 -7.93
C ILE A 79 -2.52 1.30 -8.96
N ASP A 80 -1.41 0.58 -9.09
CA ASP A 80 -1.34 -0.60 -9.95
C ASP A 80 -1.91 -1.85 -9.27
N ARG A 81 -1.68 -2.00 -7.97
CA ARG A 81 -2.01 -3.22 -7.21
C ARG A 81 -2.54 -2.90 -5.81
N VAL A 82 -3.50 -3.70 -5.37
CA VAL A 82 -4.14 -3.60 -4.06
C VAL A 82 -3.84 -4.87 -3.26
N LEU A 83 -3.43 -4.70 -2.01
CA LEU A 83 -3.22 -5.75 -1.01
C LEU A 83 -4.20 -5.63 0.18
#